data_AF-A0A661VF34-F1
#
_entry.id   AF-A0A661VF34-F1
#
_cell.length_a   1.000
_cell.length_b   1.000
_cell.length_c   1.000
_cell.angle_alpha   90.00
_cell.angle_beta   90.00
_cell.angle_gamma   90.00
#
_symmetry.space_group_name_H-M   'P 1'
#
loop_
_entity.id
_entity.type
_entity.pdbx_description
1 polymer ?
#
loop_
_entity_poly.entity_id
_entity_poly.type
_entity_poly.pdbx_seq_one_letter_code
_entity_poly.pdbx_strand_id
1 'polypeptide(L)'
;MEQALKSKFLGCLLGAALGDALGASFEGRRPRRVRALFEGGGLLRYTDDTHMMIGVAESLIVCRGFDGQHMAQTFTHNFEREPWRGYGPGPPRVFRLIKSGQPWDQASKLIYPGGSFGNGAAMRIAPVGLLYFDDPPRLREVAYLSSQITHAHPLGKEGAALQAYAVALATCSEPSSPLDLDAFLERLKGFCQEELYHRKLRKVGKLLEGASVEQVVQELGHGVEAPNSVPTAIYCFLRYPDSFEEAVAYAIGLGGDTDTIGSMTGALSGARLGLGSIPEPWRARLENRVYLEELALRLYEVSQRRRTKMEVMEAVKGRRSIRKFKPDPVGEELLERVLEAGRWAPSWANTQCWRFIIVRSPEVKARLAQAIPLSNRARPSLETAPVVIAICAERGKAGWRRGELATDKGDWFMFDTGLACQNLMLAAHSLGLGTVAIGLFDAQKAAEVLEVPENVAVILLLPLGWPDEEPQAPPRRGLSELCFAEKFGQPLWLSNCSD
;
A
#
# COMPACT_ATOMS: atom_id res chain seq x y z
N MET A 1 -0.78 17.09 -3.54
CA MET A 1 -1.13 15.67 -3.40
C MET A 1 -0.61 15.07 -2.09
N GLU A 2 0.69 15.20 -1.78
CA GLU A 2 1.32 14.65 -0.56
C GLU A 2 0.72 15.21 0.75
N GLN A 3 0.63 16.54 0.87
CA GLN A 3 0.04 17.22 2.03
C GLN A 3 -1.45 16.89 2.23
N ALA A 4 -2.19 16.65 1.14
CA ALA A 4 -3.60 16.26 1.19
C ALA A 4 -3.76 14.84 1.74
N LEU A 5 -2.94 13.89 1.29
CA LEU A 5 -2.96 12.52 1.79
C LEU A 5 -2.58 12.45 3.28
N LYS A 6 -1.56 13.22 3.70
CA LYS A 6 -1.19 13.35 5.12
C LYS A 6 -2.36 13.86 5.98
N SER A 7 -3.08 14.87 5.49
CA SER A 7 -4.29 15.40 6.14
C SER A 7 -5.39 14.34 6.30
N LYS A 8 -5.57 13.46 5.31
CA LYS A 8 -6.54 12.35 5.35
C LYS A 8 -6.19 11.27 6.38
N PHE A 9 -4.91 10.93 6.55
CA PHE A 9 -4.47 10.01 7.60
C PHE A 9 -4.78 10.56 9.00
N LEU A 10 -4.46 11.85 9.21
CA LEU A 10 -4.80 12.57 10.45
C LEU A 10 -6.31 12.62 10.68
N GLY A 11 -7.06 13.01 9.65
CA GLY A 11 -8.52 13.09 9.70
C GLY A 11 -9.17 11.75 10.03
N CYS A 12 -8.68 10.65 9.44
CA CYS A 12 -9.22 9.32 9.67
C CYS A 12 -9.04 8.85 11.13
N LEU A 13 -7.82 8.89 11.69
CA LEU A 13 -7.59 8.42 13.07
C LEU A 13 -8.28 9.31 14.10
N LEU A 14 -8.20 10.64 13.95
CA LEU A 14 -8.89 11.56 14.86
C LEU A 14 -10.40 11.51 14.68
N GLY A 15 -10.88 11.31 13.46
CA GLY A 15 -12.29 11.15 13.15
C GLY A 15 -12.89 9.92 13.81
N ALA A 16 -12.18 8.79 13.74
CA ALA A 16 -12.55 7.58 14.46
C ALA A 16 -12.63 7.81 15.97
N ALA A 17 -11.57 8.39 16.55
CA ALA A 17 -11.50 8.62 17.98
C ALA A 17 -12.52 9.64 18.51
N LEU A 18 -12.87 10.65 17.72
CA LEU A 18 -13.95 11.56 18.05
C LEU A 18 -15.32 10.90 17.93
N GLY A 19 -15.54 10.11 16.89
CA GLY A 19 -16.79 9.37 16.71
C GLY A 19 -17.07 8.42 17.88
N ASP A 20 -16.05 7.69 18.32
CA ASP A 20 -16.03 6.89 19.55
C ASP A 20 -16.38 7.76 20.77
N ALA A 21 -15.52 8.74 21.11
CA ALA A 21 -15.66 9.49 22.36
C ALA A 21 -16.99 10.28 22.46
N LEU A 22 -17.51 10.76 21.33
CA LEU A 22 -18.80 11.44 21.25
C LEU A 22 -19.96 10.44 21.37
N GLY A 23 -19.87 9.28 20.71
CA GLY A 23 -20.87 8.23 20.75
C GLY A 23 -20.96 7.52 22.10
N ALA A 24 -19.86 7.38 22.83
CA ALA A 24 -19.79 6.72 24.13
C ALA A 24 -20.66 7.40 25.20
N SER A 25 -20.87 8.71 25.07
CA SER A 25 -21.77 9.47 25.94
C SER A 25 -23.25 9.11 25.75
N PHE A 26 -23.59 8.37 24.69
CA PHE A 26 -24.95 8.03 24.26
C PHE A 26 -25.18 6.55 23.99
N GLU A 27 -24.24 5.68 24.36
CA GLU A 27 -24.38 4.25 24.16
C GLU A 27 -25.70 3.75 24.80
N GLY A 28 -26.53 3.07 24.01
CA GLY A 28 -27.86 2.61 24.41
C GLY A 28 -28.92 3.71 24.62
N ARG A 29 -28.67 4.97 24.22
CA ARG A 29 -29.59 6.10 24.37
C ARG A 29 -29.74 6.88 23.05
N ARG A 30 -30.93 7.44 22.78
CA ARG A 30 -31.13 8.40 21.69
C ARG A 30 -30.95 9.84 22.22
N PRO A 31 -30.03 10.65 21.66
CA PRO A 31 -29.91 12.06 22.06
C PRO A 31 -31.16 12.86 21.69
N ARG A 32 -31.63 13.76 22.57
CA ARG A 32 -32.75 14.67 22.25
C ARG A 32 -32.37 15.72 21.21
N ARG A 33 -31.11 16.16 21.19
CA ARG A 33 -30.49 17.03 20.17
C ARG A 33 -29.00 16.73 20.09
N VAL A 34 -28.53 16.21 18.96
CA VAL A 34 -27.13 15.83 18.77
C VAL A 34 -26.20 17.05 18.77
N ARG A 35 -26.65 18.21 18.26
CA ARG A 35 -25.83 19.44 18.26
C ARG A 35 -25.50 19.99 19.66
N ALA A 36 -26.37 19.77 20.65
CA ALA A 36 -26.14 20.21 22.03
C ALA A 36 -25.05 19.38 22.74
N LEU A 37 -24.68 18.23 22.18
CA LEU A 37 -23.62 17.35 22.72
C LEU A 37 -22.22 17.95 22.57
N PHE A 38 -22.09 18.87 21.63
CA PHE A 38 -20.83 19.46 21.21
C PHE A 38 -20.51 20.79 21.91
N GLU A 39 -21.46 21.32 22.68
CA GLU A 39 -21.37 22.61 23.40
C GLU A 39 -20.79 22.47 24.82
N GLY A 40 -20.52 21.24 25.29
CA GLY A 40 -19.91 20.98 26.60
C GLY A 40 -18.40 21.27 26.65
N GLY A 41 -17.87 21.65 27.81
CA GLY A 41 -16.44 21.96 28.01
C GLY A 41 -15.55 20.78 28.46
N GLY A 42 -16.10 19.57 28.62
CA GLY A 42 -15.39 18.42 29.20
C GLY A 42 -14.49 17.66 28.21
N LEU A 43 -13.45 17.01 28.73
CA LEU A 43 -12.58 16.10 27.97
C LEU A 43 -13.42 14.97 27.33
N LEU A 44 -13.23 14.73 26.03
CA LEU A 44 -13.81 13.62 25.28
C LEU A 44 -12.90 12.40 25.43
N ARG A 45 -13.37 11.42 26.20
CA ARG A 45 -12.65 10.16 26.48
C ARG A 45 -13.15 9.07 25.54
N TYR A 46 -12.20 8.37 24.92
CA TYR A 46 -12.49 7.26 24.01
C TYR A 46 -12.60 5.92 24.74
N THR A 47 -13.24 4.93 24.11
CA THR A 47 -13.50 3.58 24.64
C THR A 47 -12.49 2.54 24.11
N ASP A 48 -12.85 1.25 24.14
CA ASP A 48 -12.03 0.19 23.58
C ASP A 48 -11.88 0.29 22.06
N ASP A 49 -12.77 0.99 21.36
CA ASP A 49 -12.70 1.19 19.91
C ASP A 49 -11.39 1.87 19.51
N THR A 50 -11.17 3.08 20.02
CA THR A 50 -9.94 3.84 19.78
C THR A 50 -8.75 3.14 20.41
N HIS A 51 -8.92 2.56 21.60
CA HIS A 51 -7.79 1.90 22.28
C HIS A 51 -7.28 0.67 21.52
N MET A 52 -8.17 -0.11 20.91
CA MET A 52 -7.79 -1.20 20.01
C MET A 52 -7.30 -0.69 18.66
N MET A 53 -7.87 0.40 18.13
CA MET A 53 -7.37 1.05 16.91
C MET A 53 -5.91 1.51 17.06
N ILE A 54 -5.57 2.10 18.21
CA ILE A 54 -4.20 2.46 18.60
C ILE A 54 -3.29 1.22 18.51
N GLY A 55 -3.70 0.09 19.11
CA GLY A 55 -2.91 -1.14 19.06
C GLY A 55 -2.70 -1.68 17.63
N VAL A 56 -3.67 -1.52 16.73
CA VAL A 56 -3.50 -1.84 15.31
C VAL A 56 -2.45 -0.93 14.69
N ALA A 57 -2.57 0.38 14.89
CA ALA A 57 -1.64 1.36 14.32
C ALA A 57 -0.21 1.16 14.84
N GLU A 58 -0.02 1.01 16.15
CA GLU A 58 1.27 0.74 16.79
C GLU A 58 1.95 -0.48 16.17
N SER A 59 1.24 -1.61 16.07
CA SER A 59 1.81 -2.83 15.51
C SER A 59 2.15 -2.68 14.02
N LEU A 60 1.28 -2.06 13.22
CA LEU A 60 1.55 -1.84 11.80
C LEU A 60 2.77 -0.94 11.58
N ILE A 61 2.97 0.05 12.45
CA ILE A 61 4.10 0.97 12.38
C ILE A 61 5.41 0.26 12.76
N VAL A 62 5.41 -0.47 13.88
CA VAL A 62 6.61 -1.19 14.38
C VAL A 62 7.05 -2.27 13.38
N CYS A 63 6.11 -3.07 12.91
CA CYS A 63 6.39 -4.18 11.99
C CYS A 63 6.48 -3.74 10.52
N ARG A 64 6.18 -2.47 10.22
CA ARG A 64 6.10 -1.91 8.85
C ARG A 64 5.17 -2.73 7.94
N GLY A 65 4.06 -3.21 8.51
CA GLY A 65 3.15 -4.17 7.91
C GLY A 65 2.48 -5.04 8.97
N PHE A 66 1.73 -6.04 8.53
CA PHE A 66 1.04 -6.95 9.45
C PHE A 66 1.98 -8.01 10.02
N ASP A 67 2.01 -8.11 11.35
CA ASP A 67 2.52 -9.23 12.13
C ASP A 67 1.47 -9.59 13.18
N GLY A 68 0.85 -10.76 13.05
CA GLY A 68 -0.26 -11.16 13.91
C GLY A 68 0.15 -11.45 15.35
N GLN A 69 1.38 -11.92 15.57
CA GLN A 69 1.89 -12.21 16.92
C GLN A 69 2.18 -10.90 17.66
N HIS A 70 2.89 -9.97 17.01
CA HIS A 70 3.16 -8.66 17.58
C HIS A 70 1.86 -7.91 17.87
N MET A 71 0.90 -7.89 16.93
CA MET A 71 -0.38 -7.20 17.11
C MET A 71 -1.18 -7.77 18.29
N ALA A 72 -1.22 -9.10 18.44
CA ALA A 72 -1.88 -9.73 19.57
C ALA A 72 -1.21 -9.42 20.92
N GLN A 73 0.12 -9.33 20.94
CA GLN A 73 0.89 -8.91 22.11
C GLN A 73 0.62 -7.43 22.43
N THR A 74 0.58 -6.54 21.44
CA THR A 74 0.23 -5.13 21.61
C THR A 74 -1.16 -4.97 22.21
N PHE A 75 -2.17 -5.69 21.70
CA PHE A 75 -3.52 -5.65 22.29
C PHE A 75 -3.53 -6.11 23.75
N THR A 76 -2.82 -7.19 24.05
CA THR A 76 -2.73 -7.73 25.41
C THR A 76 -2.07 -6.71 26.35
N HIS A 77 -0.95 -6.12 25.95
CA HIS A 77 -0.23 -5.13 26.72
C HIS A 77 -1.06 -3.86 26.97
N ASN A 78 -1.73 -3.35 25.94
CA ASN A 78 -2.58 -2.16 26.05
C ASN A 78 -3.75 -2.43 26.99
N PHE A 79 -4.44 -3.57 26.85
CA PHE A 79 -5.52 -3.98 27.75
C PHE A 79 -5.07 -4.08 29.21
N GLU A 80 -3.89 -4.63 29.49
CA GLU A 80 -3.37 -4.75 30.86
C GLU A 80 -3.11 -3.38 31.50
N ARG A 81 -2.72 -2.37 30.71
CA ARG A 81 -2.51 -1.01 31.19
C ARG A 81 -3.82 -0.26 31.44
N GLU A 82 -4.81 -0.46 30.58
CA GLU A 82 -6.09 0.27 30.64
C GLU A 82 -7.31 -0.65 30.46
N PRO A 83 -7.57 -1.58 31.41
CA PRO A 83 -8.65 -2.57 31.28
C PRO A 83 -10.05 -1.97 31.42
N TRP A 84 -10.19 -0.74 31.92
CA TRP A 84 -11.46 -0.05 32.17
C TRP A 84 -12.08 0.60 30.92
N ARG A 85 -11.50 0.40 29.74
CA ARG A 85 -11.86 1.13 28.50
C ARG A 85 -13.20 0.76 27.86
N GLY A 86 -13.94 -0.22 28.38
CA GLY A 86 -15.26 -0.60 27.83
C GLY A 86 -15.30 -1.96 27.12
N TYR A 87 -14.17 -2.67 27.04
CA TYR A 87 -14.06 -3.96 26.36
C TYR A 87 -15.23 -4.92 26.62
N GLY A 88 -15.82 -5.41 25.53
CA GLY A 88 -16.73 -6.55 25.59
C GLY A 88 -16.08 -7.80 26.22
N PRO A 89 -16.87 -8.82 26.60
CA PRO A 89 -16.37 -9.97 27.37
C PRO A 89 -15.42 -10.90 26.58
N GLY A 90 -15.40 -10.79 25.25
CA GLY A 90 -14.62 -11.62 24.35
C GLY A 90 -13.11 -11.32 24.39
N PRO A 91 -12.66 -10.12 23.96
CA PRO A 91 -11.24 -9.80 23.86
C PRO A 91 -10.40 -10.10 25.12
N PRO A 92 -10.83 -9.74 26.35
CA PRO A 92 -10.07 -10.07 27.57
C PRO A 92 -9.87 -11.57 27.80
N ARG A 93 -10.81 -12.42 27.34
CA ARG A 93 -10.65 -13.88 27.38
C ARG A 93 -9.65 -14.36 26.34
N VAL A 94 -9.65 -13.76 25.14
CA VAL A 94 -8.64 -14.05 24.09
C VAL A 94 -7.24 -13.72 24.60
N PHE A 95 -7.04 -12.51 25.14
CA PHE A 95 -5.73 -12.06 25.60
C PHE A 95 -5.16 -12.98 26.68
N ARG A 96 -6.00 -13.45 27.62
CA ARG A 96 -5.60 -14.46 28.61
C ARG A 96 -5.17 -15.78 28.00
N LEU A 97 -5.89 -16.26 26.97
CA LEU A 97 -5.51 -17.49 26.25
C LEU A 97 -4.17 -17.32 25.54
N ILE A 98 -3.96 -16.21 24.83
CA ILE A 98 -2.68 -15.93 24.15
C ILE A 98 -1.54 -15.87 25.17
N LYS A 99 -1.74 -15.20 26.30
CA LYS A 99 -0.75 -15.12 27.38
C LYS A 99 -0.42 -16.47 27.99
N SER A 100 -1.37 -17.40 28.01
CA SER A 100 -1.16 -18.79 28.45
C SER A 100 -0.46 -19.69 27.41
N GLY A 101 -0.04 -19.13 26.27
CA GLY A 101 0.70 -19.84 25.23
C GLY A 101 -0.14 -20.31 24.05
N GLN A 102 -1.43 -19.95 23.98
CA GLN A 102 -2.23 -20.25 22.79
C GLN A 102 -1.78 -19.40 21.59
N PRO A 103 -1.69 -19.98 20.37
CA PRO A 103 -1.39 -19.22 19.17
C PRO A 103 -2.41 -18.08 18.94
N TRP A 104 -1.91 -16.93 18.51
CA TRP A 104 -2.72 -15.72 18.32
C TRP A 104 -3.87 -15.91 17.33
N ASP A 105 -3.69 -16.80 16.35
CA ASP A 105 -4.64 -17.10 15.29
C ASP A 105 -5.64 -18.22 15.65
N GLN A 106 -5.48 -18.84 16.83
CA GLN A 106 -6.35 -19.92 17.32
C GLN A 106 -7.15 -19.53 18.57
N ALA A 107 -6.62 -18.66 19.42
CA ALA A 107 -7.20 -18.34 20.73
C ALA A 107 -8.68 -17.91 20.68
N SER A 108 -9.09 -17.09 19.72
CA SER A 108 -10.47 -16.60 19.59
C SER A 108 -11.48 -17.70 19.25
N LYS A 109 -11.05 -18.75 18.53
CA LYS A 109 -11.90 -19.89 18.14
C LYS A 109 -12.32 -20.75 19.34
N LEU A 110 -11.56 -20.68 20.43
CA LEU A 110 -11.82 -21.45 21.65
C LEU A 110 -12.90 -20.80 22.54
N ILE A 111 -13.29 -19.55 22.27
CA ILE A 111 -14.21 -18.79 23.14
C ILE A 111 -15.65 -18.94 22.68
N TYR A 112 -15.89 -18.84 21.37
CA TYR A 112 -17.20 -18.91 20.77
C TYR A 112 -17.20 -19.99 19.69
N PRO A 113 -18.12 -20.99 19.74
CA PRO A 113 -18.33 -21.91 18.63
C PRO A 113 -18.64 -21.12 17.35
N GLY A 114 -17.81 -21.28 16.31
CA GLY A 114 -17.93 -20.52 15.05
C GLY A 114 -17.30 -19.10 15.07
N GLY A 115 -16.82 -18.64 16.23
CA GLY A 115 -16.21 -17.32 16.41
C GLY A 115 -17.22 -16.19 16.67
N SER A 116 -16.73 -15.04 17.16
CA SER A 116 -17.55 -13.83 17.32
C SER A 116 -17.79 -13.12 16.00
N PHE A 117 -19.04 -12.74 15.72
CA PHE A 117 -19.46 -11.87 14.61
C PHE A 117 -19.71 -10.42 15.07
N GLY A 118 -19.30 -10.07 16.29
CA GLY A 118 -19.32 -8.69 16.78
C GLY A 118 -18.47 -7.75 15.93
N ASN A 119 -18.77 -6.46 16.02
CA ASN A 119 -18.13 -5.42 15.23
C ASN A 119 -16.76 -4.97 15.77
N GLY A 120 -16.28 -5.55 16.86
CA GLY A 120 -15.03 -5.10 17.48
C GLY A 120 -13.76 -5.35 16.65
N ALA A 121 -13.84 -6.13 15.58
CA ALA A 121 -12.79 -6.17 14.55
C ALA A 121 -12.87 -4.99 13.58
N ALA A 122 -14.07 -4.53 13.24
CA ALA A 122 -14.30 -3.41 12.33
C ALA A 122 -14.06 -2.04 12.99
N MET A 123 -14.42 -1.88 14.27
CA MET A 123 -14.23 -0.62 15.02
C MET A 123 -12.77 -0.13 15.03
N ARG A 124 -11.81 -1.06 14.95
CA ARG A 124 -10.36 -0.79 15.05
C ARG A 124 -9.61 -0.81 13.71
N ILE A 125 -10.31 -1.04 12.59
CA ILE A 125 -9.65 -1.46 11.33
C ILE A 125 -9.14 -0.31 10.47
N ALA A 126 -9.49 0.94 10.79
CA ALA A 126 -9.14 2.12 10.01
C ALA A 126 -7.64 2.22 9.62
N PRO A 127 -6.66 1.89 10.50
CA PRO A 127 -5.25 1.89 10.13
C PRO A 127 -4.88 0.91 9.01
N VAL A 128 -5.56 -0.24 8.90
CA VAL A 128 -5.37 -1.19 7.80
C VAL A 128 -5.88 -0.58 6.50
N GLY A 129 -7.06 0.07 6.53
CA GLY A 129 -7.64 0.75 5.38
C GLY A 129 -6.76 1.90 4.87
N LEU A 130 -6.17 2.69 5.78
CA LEU A 130 -5.22 3.74 5.44
C LEU A 130 -3.90 3.18 4.90
N LEU A 131 -3.35 2.14 5.52
CA LEU A 131 -2.06 1.61 5.11
C LEU A 131 -2.17 1.01 3.70
N TYR A 132 -3.15 0.14 3.46
CA TYR A 132 -3.34 -0.64 2.22
C TYR A 132 -4.36 -0.04 1.25
N PHE A 133 -4.56 1.28 1.27
CA PHE A 133 -5.62 1.95 0.50
C PHE A 133 -5.55 1.75 -1.02
N ASP A 134 -4.37 1.42 -1.54
CA ASP A 134 -4.04 1.21 -2.94
C ASP A 134 -3.83 -0.26 -3.32
N ASP A 135 -4.03 -1.20 -2.39
CA ASP A 135 -3.87 -2.65 -2.61
C ASP A 135 -5.04 -3.43 -1.96
N PRO A 136 -6.22 -3.48 -2.62
CA PRO A 136 -7.40 -4.11 -2.07
C PRO A 136 -7.25 -5.61 -1.73
N PRO A 137 -6.55 -6.45 -2.53
CA PRO A 137 -6.29 -7.84 -2.16
C PRO A 137 -5.51 -7.97 -0.85
N ARG A 138 -4.40 -7.22 -0.68
CA ARG A 138 -3.61 -7.24 0.55
C ARG A 138 -4.37 -6.65 1.73
N LEU A 139 -5.18 -5.62 1.50
CA LEU A 139 -6.07 -5.04 2.51
C LEU A 139 -7.03 -6.09 3.07
N ARG A 140 -7.69 -6.87 2.21
CA ARG A 140 -8.60 -7.96 2.63
C ARG A 140 -7.87 -8.99 3.47
N GLU A 141 -6.71 -9.46 3.00
CA GLU A 141 -5.89 -10.44 3.70
C GLU A 141 -5.54 -9.96 5.11
N VAL A 142 -5.00 -8.74 5.24
CA VAL A 142 -4.60 -8.17 6.53
C VAL A 142 -5.81 -7.89 7.42
N ALA A 143 -6.92 -7.43 6.85
CA ALA A 143 -8.16 -7.23 7.61
C ALA A 143 -8.67 -8.55 8.20
N TYR A 144 -8.63 -9.64 7.44
CA TYR A 144 -9.03 -10.97 7.92
C TYR A 144 -8.10 -11.51 9.00
N LEU A 145 -6.78 -11.39 8.82
CA LEU A 145 -5.79 -11.89 9.77
C LEU A 145 -5.83 -11.09 11.09
N SER A 146 -5.90 -9.76 11.02
CA SER A 146 -6.04 -8.90 12.22
C SER A 146 -7.37 -9.10 12.95
N SER A 147 -8.44 -9.36 12.21
CA SER A 147 -9.74 -9.71 12.78
C SER A 147 -9.67 -11.03 13.53
N GLN A 148 -9.02 -12.05 12.95
CA GLN A 148 -8.93 -13.41 13.51
C GLN A 148 -8.36 -13.45 14.93
N ILE A 149 -7.55 -12.47 15.33
CA ILE A 149 -7.04 -12.36 16.70
C ILE A 149 -8.18 -12.40 17.72
N THR A 150 -9.32 -11.74 17.47
CA THR A 150 -10.45 -11.70 18.42
C THR A 150 -11.80 -12.15 17.83
N HIS A 151 -11.97 -12.05 16.51
CA HIS A 151 -13.20 -12.33 15.76
C HIS A 151 -12.89 -13.33 14.64
N ALA A 152 -13.08 -14.62 14.92
CA ALA A 152 -12.85 -15.68 13.95
C ALA A 152 -14.01 -15.92 12.98
N HIS A 153 -15.21 -15.38 13.25
CA HIS A 153 -16.40 -15.63 12.43
C HIS A 153 -16.29 -14.93 11.06
N PRO A 154 -16.66 -15.59 9.94
CA PRO A 154 -16.61 -14.99 8.60
C PRO A 154 -17.28 -13.62 8.53
N LEU A 155 -18.50 -13.49 9.06
CA LEU A 155 -19.21 -12.20 9.10
C LEU A 155 -18.49 -11.09 9.88
N GLY A 156 -17.76 -11.41 10.94
CA GLY A 156 -16.97 -10.42 11.68
C GLY A 156 -15.76 -9.96 10.87
N LYS A 157 -15.07 -10.90 10.22
CA LYS A 157 -13.92 -10.62 9.33
C LYS A 157 -14.34 -9.82 8.09
N GLU A 158 -15.47 -10.17 7.47
CA GLU A 158 -15.97 -9.46 6.30
C GLU A 158 -16.41 -8.04 6.64
N GLY A 159 -17.06 -7.84 7.80
CA GLY A 159 -17.39 -6.49 8.27
C GLY A 159 -16.15 -5.61 8.43
N ALA A 160 -15.08 -6.16 9.03
CA ALA A 160 -13.82 -5.43 9.16
C ALA A 160 -13.16 -5.15 7.80
N ALA A 161 -13.15 -6.12 6.87
CA ALA A 161 -12.62 -5.90 5.53
C ALA A 161 -13.41 -4.84 4.76
N LEU A 162 -14.75 -4.85 4.85
CA LEU A 162 -15.61 -3.85 4.21
C LEU A 162 -15.38 -2.46 4.79
N GLN A 163 -15.29 -2.33 6.11
CA GLN A 163 -14.98 -1.05 6.76
C GLN A 163 -13.58 -0.54 6.35
N ALA A 164 -12.57 -1.41 6.33
CA ALA A 164 -11.23 -1.05 5.88
C ALA A 164 -11.21 -0.61 4.41
N TYR A 165 -11.94 -1.31 3.54
CA TYR A 165 -12.02 -0.96 2.13
C TYR A 165 -12.81 0.32 1.89
N ALA A 166 -13.87 0.57 2.66
CA ALA A 166 -14.56 1.86 2.63
C ALA A 166 -13.63 3.02 3.04
N VAL A 167 -12.77 2.84 4.05
CA VAL A 167 -11.71 3.81 4.41
C VAL A 167 -10.72 4.00 3.25
N ALA A 168 -10.31 2.94 2.57
CA ALA A 168 -9.44 3.02 1.40
C ALA A 168 -10.08 3.83 0.25
N LEU A 169 -11.35 3.57 -0.06
CA LEU A 169 -12.12 4.32 -1.07
C LEU A 169 -12.23 5.79 -0.70
N ALA A 170 -12.56 6.10 0.57
CA ALA A 170 -12.64 7.46 1.08
C ALA A 170 -11.29 8.19 0.94
N THR A 171 -10.19 7.50 1.29
CA THR A 171 -8.81 8.01 1.16
C THR A 171 -8.46 8.38 -0.29
N CYS A 172 -8.89 7.56 -1.25
CA CYS A 172 -8.72 7.80 -2.69
C CYS A 172 -9.64 8.88 -3.27
N SER A 173 -10.73 9.24 -2.58
CA SER A 173 -11.72 10.18 -3.11
C SER A 173 -11.30 11.64 -2.89
N GLU A 174 -11.48 12.52 -3.88
CA GLU A 174 -11.13 13.94 -3.72
C GLU A 174 -12.24 14.72 -3.00
N PRO A 175 -11.93 15.53 -1.97
CA PRO A 175 -12.93 16.37 -1.29
C PRO A 175 -13.46 17.51 -2.16
N SER A 176 -12.67 17.98 -3.14
CA SER A 176 -13.02 19.10 -4.01
C SER A 176 -14.08 18.74 -5.06
N SER A 177 -14.43 17.46 -5.19
CA SER A 177 -15.46 16.96 -6.10
C SER A 177 -16.52 16.19 -5.32
N PRO A 178 -17.81 16.31 -5.70
CA PRO A 178 -18.86 15.47 -5.13
C PRO A 178 -18.51 13.99 -5.19
N LEU A 179 -18.85 13.24 -4.14
CA LEU A 179 -18.63 11.80 -4.12
C LEU A 179 -19.63 11.11 -5.04
N ASP A 180 -19.14 10.32 -6.00
CA ASP A 180 -19.98 9.42 -6.79
C ASP A 180 -20.43 8.25 -5.90
N LEU A 181 -21.65 8.37 -5.37
CA LEU A 181 -22.23 7.41 -4.42
C LEU A 181 -22.45 6.04 -5.06
N ASP A 182 -22.86 6.01 -6.33
CA ASP A 182 -23.12 4.77 -7.06
C ASP A 182 -21.82 4.03 -7.32
N ALA A 183 -20.79 4.72 -7.84
CA ALA A 183 -19.47 4.13 -8.04
C ALA A 183 -18.85 3.63 -6.72
N PHE A 184 -19.02 4.38 -5.62
CA PHE A 184 -18.54 3.97 -4.30
C PHE A 184 -19.21 2.67 -3.83
N LEU A 185 -20.55 2.59 -3.94
CA LEU A 185 -21.33 1.42 -3.56
C LEU A 185 -21.05 0.22 -4.47
N GLU A 186 -20.91 0.41 -5.77
CA GLU A 186 -20.56 -0.68 -6.70
C GLU A 186 -19.17 -1.24 -6.42
N ARG A 187 -18.19 -0.40 -6.07
CA ARG A 187 -16.87 -0.88 -5.64
C ARG A 187 -16.96 -1.70 -4.35
N LEU A 188 -17.74 -1.25 -3.36
CA LEU A 188 -17.96 -2.01 -2.12
C LEU A 188 -18.64 -3.35 -2.39
N LYS A 189 -19.68 -3.38 -3.24
CA LYS A 189 -20.37 -4.61 -3.65
C LYS A 189 -19.39 -5.54 -4.37
N GLY A 190 -18.61 -5.05 -5.34
CA GLY A 190 -17.64 -5.88 -6.06
C GLY A 190 -16.50 -6.42 -5.18
N PHE A 191 -16.19 -5.73 -4.08
CA PHE A 191 -15.23 -6.21 -3.10
C PHE A 191 -15.82 -7.26 -2.15
N CYS A 192 -17.09 -7.11 -1.75
CA CYS A 192 -17.79 -7.96 -0.77
C CYS A 192 -17.79 -9.46 -1.17
N GLN A 193 -17.61 -10.36 -0.19
CA GLN A 193 -17.67 -11.82 -0.39
C GLN A 193 -18.86 -12.51 0.29
N GLU A 194 -19.54 -11.84 1.22
CA GLU A 194 -20.63 -12.44 2.00
C GLU A 194 -22.01 -11.91 1.56
N GLU A 195 -22.94 -12.81 1.24
CA GLU A 195 -24.26 -12.43 0.69
C GLU A 195 -25.08 -11.56 1.65
N LEU A 196 -24.91 -11.74 2.98
CA LEU A 196 -25.59 -10.88 3.96
C LEU A 196 -25.20 -9.41 3.80
N TYR A 197 -23.90 -9.14 3.61
CA TYR A 197 -23.40 -7.79 3.40
C TYR A 197 -23.79 -7.27 2.02
N HIS A 198 -23.75 -8.09 0.96
CA HIS A 198 -24.27 -7.70 -0.35
C HIS A 198 -25.73 -7.21 -0.27
N ARG A 199 -26.60 -7.95 0.42
CA ARG A 199 -28.00 -7.55 0.61
C ARG A 199 -28.12 -6.22 1.36
N LYS A 200 -27.33 -6.02 2.43
CA LYS A 200 -27.34 -4.76 3.18
C LYS A 200 -26.79 -3.59 2.36
N LEU A 201 -25.73 -3.76 1.58
CA LEU A 201 -25.21 -2.72 0.67
C LEU A 201 -26.22 -2.33 -0.42
N ARG A 202 -27.04 -3.27 -0.92
CA ARG A 202 -28.18 -2.92 -1.81
C ARG A 202 -29.23 -2.06 -1.07
N LYS A 203 -29.50 -2.35 0.20
CA LYS A 203 -30.40 -1.54 1.04
C LYS A 203 -29.83 -0.15 1.32
N VAL A 204 -28.52 -0.03 1.58
CA VAL A 204 -27.83 1.26 1.74
C VAL A 204 -28.15 2.18 0.56
N GLY A 205 -27.97 1.70 -0.68
CA GLY A 205 -28.30 2.49 -1.89
C GLY A 205 -29.74 3.00 -1.90
N LYS A 206 -30.72 2.12 -1.65
CA LYS A 206 -32.14 2.50 -1.60
C LYS A 206 -32.45 3.51 -0.49
N LEU A 207 -31.82 3.38 0.67
CA LEU A 207 -32.09 4.25 1.83
C LEU A 207 -31.51 5.67 1.64
N LEU A 208 -30.55 5.85 0.72
CA LEU A 208 -30.00 7.17 0.40
C LEU A 208 -31.00 8.05 -0.37
N GLU A 209 -32.08 7.48 -0.91
CA GLU A 209 -33.17 8.18 -1.61
C GLU A 209 -34.13 8.94 -0.66
N GLY A 210 -33.81 9.03 0.64
CA GLY A 210 -34.57 9.82 1.61
C GLY A 210 -35.27 9.02 2.73
N ALA A 211 -34.65 7.94 3.20
CA ALA A 211 -35.22 7.13 4.28
C ALA A 211 -35.30 7.86 5.65
N SER A 212 -36.29 7.48 6.46
CA SER A 212 -36.41 7.89 7.87
C SER A 212 -35.41 7.14 8.76
N VAL A 213 -35.16 7.68 9.97
CA VAL A 213 -34.28 7.05 10.97
C VAL A 213 -34.78 5.65 11.33
N GLU A 214 -36.08 5.46 11.49
CA GLU A 214 -36.71 4.18 11.81
C GLU A 214 -36.46 3.15 10.71
N GLN A 215 -36.60 3.54 9.44
CA GLN A 215 -36.34 2.66 8.30
C GLN A 215 -34.87 2.25 8.24
N VAL A 216 -33.94 3.18 8.46
CA VAL A 216 -32.50 2.89 8.47
C VAL A 216 -32.17 1.88 9.57
N VAL A 217 -32.65 2.10 10.79
CA VAL A 217 -32.44 1.21 11.93
C VAL A 217 -33.05 -0.18 11.68
N GLN A 218 -34.27 -0.24 11.12
CA GLN A 218 -34.94 -1.49 10.82
C GLN A 218 -34.21 -2.30 9.74
N GLU A 219 -33.72 -1.64 8.70
CA GLU A 219 -33.18 -2.31 7.51
C GLU A 219 -31.68 -2.65 7.64
N LEU A 220 -30.90 -1.76 8.26
CA LEU A 220 -29.45 -1.89 8.40
C LEU A 220 -29.01 -2.32 9.80
N GLY A 221 -29.81 -2.06 10.84
CA GLY A 221 -29.44 -2.30 12.23
C GLY A 221 -28.64 -1.14 12.84
N HIS A 222 -28.40 -1.25 14.13
CA HIS A 222 -27.63 -0.28 14.92
C HIS A 222 -27.06 -0.92 16.20
N GLY A 223 -26.71 -2.21 16.11
CA GLY A 223 -26.27 -3.03 17.24
C GLY A 223 -24.81 -3.46 17.12
N VAL A 224 -24.34 -4.21 18.12
CA VAL A 224 -22.94 -4.65 18.26
C VAL A 224 -22.50 -5.69 17.21
N GLU A 225 -23.41 -6.23 16.41
CA GLU A 225 -23.06 -7.16 15.34
C GLU A 225 -22.46 -6.44 14.14
N ALA A 226 -21.35 -6.94 13.58
CA ALA A 226 -20.73 -6.33 12.40
C ALA A 226 -21.70 -6.13 11.22
N PRO A 227 -22.59 -7.09 10.90
CA PRO A 227 -23.61 -6.89 9.87
C PRO A 227 -24.63 -5.79 10.21
N ASN A 228 -24.80 -5.43 11.48
CA ASN A 228 -25.77 -4.44 11.95
C ASN A 228 -25.15 -3.06 12.26
N SER A 229 -23.83 -2.92 12.21
CA SER A 229 -23.15 -1.64 12.44
C SER A 229 -22.34 -1.16 11.24
N VAL A 230 -21.61 -2.04 10.54
CA VAL A 230 -20.73 -1.65 9.43
C VAL A 230 -21.52 -1.04 8.25
N PRO A 231 -22.59 -1.65 7.73
CA PRO A 231 -23.39 -1.04 6.67
C PRO A 231 -24.06 0.26 7.10
N THR A 232 -24.41 0.37 8.39
CA THR A 232 -25.00 1.57 8.98
C THR A 232 -23.99 2.72 9.05
N ALA A 233 -22.74 2.46 9.45
CA ALA A 233 -21.68 3.46 9.44
C ALA A 233 -21.36 3.95 8.01
N ILE A 234 -21.28 3.02 7.05
CA ILE A 234 -21.12 3.36 5.63
C ILE A 234 -22.29 4.23 5.14
N TYR A 235 -23.53 3.89 5.51
CA TYR A 235 -24.70 4.69 5.18
C TYR A 235 -24.63 6.12 5.77
N CYS A 236 -24.26 6.25 7.06
CA CYS A 236 -24.16 7.55 7.71
C CYS A 236 -23.14 8.46 7.02
N PHE A 237 -22.00 7.89 6.63
CA PHE A 237 -21.00 8.59 5.82
C PHE A 237 -21.55 8.98 4.44
N LEU A 238 -22.14 8.05 3.69
CA LEU A 238 -22.63 8.32 2.33
C LEU A 238 -23.82 9.27 2.30
N ARG A 239 -24.58 9.39 3.40
CA ARG A 239 -25.66 10.37 3.55
C ARG A 239 -25.13 11.80 3.68
N TYR A 240 -23.95 11.96 4.27
CA TYR A 240 -23.29 13.26 4.49
C TYR A 240 -21.80 13.20 4.10
N PRO A 241 -21.47 12.90 2.82
CA PRO A 241 -20.10 12.59 2.41
C PRO A 241 -19.15 13.80 2.52
N ASP A 242 -19.72 15.01 2.56
CA ASP A 242 -19.00 16.28 2.55
C ASP A 242 -19.11 17.05 3.88
N SER A 243 -19.68 16.45 4.93
CA SER A 243 -19.76 17.05 6.26
C SER A 243 -19.46 16.05 7.37
N PHE A 244 -18.30 16.23 8.01
CA PHE A 244 -17.88 15.43 9.16
C PHE A 244 -18.87 15.52 10.32
N GLU A 245 -19.27 16.75 10.66
CA GLU A 245 -20.19 17.01 11.77
C GLU A 245 -21.55 16.34 11.54
N GLU A 246 -22.15 16.50 10.36
CA GLU A 246 -23.47 15.92 10.07
C GLU A 246 -23.40 14.38 9.99
N ALA A 247 -22.34 13.80 9.40
CA ALA A 247 -22.18 12.35 9.32
C ALA A 247 -22.09 11.70 10.71
N VAL A 248 -21.20 12.20 11.57
CA VAL A 248 -21.01 11.68 12.93
C VAL A 248 -22.24 11.96 13.79
N ALA A 249 -22.84 13.15 13.66
CA ALA A 249 -24.04 13.48 14.40
C ALA A 249 -25.21 12.56 14.04
N TYR A 250 -25.40 12.28 12.75
CA TYR A 250 -26.44 11.38 12.28
C TYR A 250 -26.21 9.95 12.81
N ALA A 251 -24.98 9.44 12.74
CA ALA A 251 -24.60 8.14 13.27
C ALA A 251 -24.96 7.96 14.74
N ILE A 252 -24.59 8.93 15.60
CA ILE A 252 -24.92 8.91 17.04
C ILE A 252 -26.44 9.05 17.24
N GLY A 253 -27.11 9.84 16.40
CA GLY A 253 -28.56 10.06 16.45
C GLY A 253 -29.40 8.79 16.21
N LEU A 254 -28.85 7.77 15.55
CA LEU A 254 -29.54 6.48 15.35
C LEU A 254 -29.76 5.73 16.68
N GLY A 255 -28.94 5.99 17.70
CA GLY A 255 -28.91 5.26 18.97
C GLY A 255 -28.36 3.83 18.81
N GLY A 256 -28.43 3.03 19.87
CA GLY A 256 -27.87 1.67 19.87
C GLY A 256 -26.38 1.71 20.21
N ASP A 257 -25.57 1.07 19.37
CA ASP A 257 -24.11 0.96 19.49
C ASP A 257 -23.41 2.22 18.91
N THR A 258 -23.62 3.35 19.59
CA THR A 258 -23.38 4.69 19.05
C THR A 258 -21.91 5.07 18.95
N ASP A 259 -21.07 4.61 19.88
CA ASP A 259 -19.62 4.78 19.85
C ASP A 259 -19.00 4.07 18.65
N THR A 260 -19.28 2.77 18.45
CA THR A 260 -18.70 2.03 17.32
C THR A 260 -19.20 2.49 15.97
N ILE A 261 -20.50 2.76 15.82
CA ILE A 261 -21.04 3.30 14.56
C ILE A 261 -20.51 4.72 14.33
N GLY A 262 -20.42 5.54 15.38
CA GLY A 262 -19.83 6.88 15.32
C GLY A 262 -18.35 6.84 14.90
N SER A 263 -17.57 5.95 15.50
CA SER A 263 -16.15 5.73 15.23
C SER A 263 -15.91 5.32 13.77
N MET A 264 -16.62 4.29 13.29
CA MET A 264 -16.51 3.85 11.90
C MET A 264 -16.93 4.94 10.91
N THR A 265 -17.97 5.70 11.22
CA THR A 265 -18.44 6.82 10.38
C THR A 265 -17.41 7.96 10.36
N GLY A 266 -16.87 8.32 11.52
CA GLY A 266 -15.85 9.34 11.68
C GLY A 266 -14.55 8.99 10.96
N ALA A 267 -14.15 7.72 10.98
CA ALA A 267 -13.00 7.22 10.21
C ALA A 267 -13.17 7.47 8.71
N LEU A 268 -14.34 7.13 8.16
CA LEU A 268 -14.65 7.31 6.73
C LEU A 268 -14.68 8.79 6.33
N SER A 269 -15.42 9.59 7.10
CA SER A 269 -15.54 11.02 6.82
C SER A 269 -14.20 11.74 6.93
N GLY A 270 -13.42 11.44 7.97
CA GLY A 270 -12.07 11.98 8.16
C GLY A 270 -11.07 11.53 7.10
N ALA A 271 -11.14 10.27 6.63
CA ALA A 271 -10.32 9.76 5.54
C ALA A 271 -10.62 10.44 4.20
N ARG A 272 -11.88 10.84 3.96
CA ARG A 272 -12.26 11.60 2.77
C ARG A 272 -11.84 13.06 2.89
N LEU A 273 -12.30 13.75 3.93
CA LEU A 273 -12.26 15.20 4.05
C LEU A 273 -10.95 15.75 4.65
N GLY A 274 -10.22 14.91 5.39
CA GLY A 274 -8.97 15.28 6.05
C GLY A 274 -9.16 16.06 7.36
N LEU A 275 -8.04 16.39 8.01
CA LEU A 275 -8.01 17.02 9.33
C LEU A 275 -8.80 18.34 9.40
N GLY A 276 -8.73 19.14 8.34
CA GLY A 276 -9.31 20.49 8.30
C GLY A 276 -10.83 20.52 8.40
N SER A 277 -11.53 19.43 8.08
CA SER A 277 -12.99 19.34 8.20
C SER A 277 -13.46 19.02 9.61
N ILE A 278 -12.57 18.61 10.50
CA ILE A 278 -12.91 18.24 11.87
C ILE A 278 -12.91 19.50 12.73
N PRO A 279 -14.04 19.85 13.39
CA PRO A 279 -14.14 21.05 14.21
C PRO A 279 -13.02 21.13 15.26
N GLU A 280 -12.30 22.26 15.28
CA GLU A 280 -11.21 22.49 16.24
C GLU A 280 -11.65 22.32 17.71
N PRO A 281 -12.84 22.81 18.14
CA PRO A 281 -13.30 22.61 19.51
C PRO A 281 -13.43 21.13 19.90
N TRP A 282 -13.71 20.24 18.95
CA TRP A 282 -13.82 18.81 19.21
C TRP A 282 -12.43 18.19 19.31
N ARG A 283 -11.55 18.50 18.36
CA ARG A 283 -10.16 18.03 18.37
C ARG A 283 -9.46 18.43 19.67
N ALA A 284 -9.57 19.70 20.08
CA ALA A 284 -8.93 20.22 21.29
C ALA A 284 -9.34 19.46 22.57
N ARG A 285 -10.53 18.85 22.60
CA ARG A 285 -11.07 18.11 23.75
C ARG A 285 -10.78 16.61 23.70
N LEU A 286 -10.24 16.08 22.60
CA LEU A 286 -9.99 14.65 22.45
C LEU A 286 -8.82 14.19 23.34
N GLU A 287 -9.07 13.19 24.17
CA GLU A 287 -8.05 12.49 24.94
C GLU A 287 -6.93 11.94 24.02
N ASN A 288 -5.66 12.12 24.43
CA ASN A 288 -4.47 11.65 23.70
C ASN A 288 -4.39 12.10 22.23
N ARG A 289 -5.01 13.25 21.86
CA ARG A 289 -4.95 13.79 20.49
C ARG A 289 -3.54 13.80 19.90
N VAL A 290 -2.56 14.32 20.63
CA VAL A 290 -1.18 14.46 20.14
C VAL A 290 -0.58 13.10 19.76
N TYR A 291 -0.86 12.06 20.55
CA TYR A 291 -0.36 10.72 20.28
C TYR A 291 -1.08 10.07 19.08
N LEU A 292 -2.40 10.28 18.94
CA LEU A 292 -3.14 9.86 17.74
C LEU A 292 -2.64 10.56 16.47
N GLU A 293 -2.31 11.85 16.56
CA GLU A 293 -1.69 12.61 15.47
C GLU A 293 -0.33 12.00 15.10
N GLU A 294 0.52 11.69 16.09
CA GLU A 294 1.82 11.04 15.85
C GLU A 294 1.66 9.68 15.15
N LEU A 295 0.74 8.83 15.63
CA LEU A 295 0.46 7.53 15.00
C LEU A 295 -0.01 7.69 13.55
N ALA A 296 -0.89 8.65 13.26
CA ALA A 296 -1.36 8.91 11.91
C ALA A 296 -0.20 9.30 10.97
N LEU A 297 0.70 10.16 11.44
CA LEU A 297 1.87 10.60 10.67
C LEU A 297 2.87 9.45 10.42
N ARG A 298 3.14 8.63 11.44
CA ARG A 298 4.04 7.48 11.30
C ARG A 298 3.43 6.41 10.38
N LEU A 299 2.12 6.18 10.45
CA LEU A 299 1.43 5.27 9.54
C LEU A 299 1.48 5.78 8.09
N TYR A 300 1.38 7.10 7.90
CA TYR A 300 1.56 7.74 6.60
C TYR A 300 2.97 7.52 6.04
N GLU A 301 4.02 7.67 6.85
CA GLU A 301 5.40 7.38 6.42
C GLU A 301 5.59 5.92 5.98
N VAL A 302 5.01 4.98 6.71
CA VAL A 302 5.05 3.55 6.36
C VAL A 302 4.31 3.30 5.03
N SER A 303 3.15 3.94 4.81
CA SER A 303 2.40 3.80 3.55
C SER A 303 3.18 4.32 2.35
N GLN A 304 3.86 5.47 2.47
CA GLN A 304 4.68 6.00 1.38
C GLN A 304 5.85 5.07 1.06
N ARG A 305 6.53 4.53 2.08
CA ARG A 305 7.63 3.56 1.88
C ARG A 305 7.16 2.28 1.19
N ARG A 306 5.97 1.76 1.55
CA ARG A 306 5.40 0.56 0.88
C ARG A 306 5.12 0.84 -0.60
N ARG A 307 4.55 2.01 -0.91
CA ARG A 307 4.27 2.44 -2.30
C ARG A 307 5.51 2.51 -3.18
N THR A 308 6.68 2.75 -2.58
CA THR A 308 7.95 2.76 -3.30
C THR A 308 8.63 1.38 -3.43
N LYS A 309 8.01 0.31 -2.92
CA LYS A 309 8.61 -1.04 -2.89
C LYS A 309 7.85 -1.98 -3.82
N MET A 310 8.36 -2.15 -5.04
CA MET A 310 7.95 -3.22 -5.96
C MET A 310 8.57 -4.55 -5.51
N GLU A 311 7.81 -5.64 -5.52
CA GLU A 311 8.39 -6.95 -5.24
C GLU A 311 9.38 -7.36 -6.34
N VAL A 312 10.45 -8.07 -5.97
CA VAL A 312 11.55 -8.37 -6.92
C VAL A 312 11.04 -9.15 -8.12
N MET A 313 10.15 -10.12 -7.89
CA MET A 313 9.57 -10.94 -8.97
C MET A 313 8.63 -10.13 -9.86
N GLU A 314 7.94 -9.12 -9.32
CA GLU A 314 7.14 -8.20 -10.12
C GLU A 314 8.05 -7.34 -11.00
N ALA A 315 9.16 -6.83 -10.46
CA ALA A 315 10.13 -6.07 -11.24
C ALA A 315 10.73 -6.91 -12.37
N VAL A 316 11.12 -8.15 -12.07
CA VAL A 316 11.69 -9.10 -13.05
C VAL A 316 10.69 -9.47 -14.13
N LYS A 317 9.44 -9.78 -13.77
CA LYS A 317 8.40 -10.19 -14.74
C LYS A 317 7.77 -9.01 -15.48
N GLY A 318 7.70 -7.84 -14.86
CA GLY A 318 7.04 -6.63 -15.37
C GLY A 318 7.91 -5.81 -16.32
N ARG A 319 9.23 -5.78 -16.12
CA ARG A 319 10.14 -4.95 -16.93
C ARG A 319 10.08 -5.28 -18.42
N ARG A 320 9.94 -4.25 -19.27
CA ARG A 320 9.94 -4.34 -20.75
C ARG A 320 11.01 -3.46 -21.36
N SER A 321 11.34 -3.73 -22.63
CA SER A 321 12.16 -2.82 -23.43
C SER A 321 11.29 -1.72 -24.01
N ILE A 322 11.43 -0.52 -23.45
CA ILE A 322 10.69 0.69 -23.82
C ILE A 322 11.52 1.50 -24.82
N ARG A 323 10.94 1.80 -25.97
CA ARG A 323 11.54 2.52 -27.10
C ARG A 323 10.82 3.84 -27.41
N LYS A 324 9.62 4.04 -26.84
CA LYS A 324 8.88 5.31 -26.89
C LYS A 324 8.81 5.92 -25.50
N PHE A 325 9.15 7.20 -25.42
CA PHE A 325 9.29 7.94 -24.17
C PHE A 325 8.48 9.22 -24.23
N LYS A 326 7.87 9.59 -23.10
CA LYS A 326 7.27 10.91 -22.92
C LYS A 326 8.37 11.97 -22.84
N PRO A 327 8.08 13.24 -23.20
CA PRO A 327 9.06 14.32 -23.17
C PRO A 327 9.46 14.75 -21.74
N ASP A 328 8.75 14.27 -20.72
CA ASP A 328 8.98 14.59 -19.31
C ASP A 328 10.42 14.31 -18.88
N PRO A 329 11.08 15.26 -18.18
CA PRO A 329 12.45 15.06 -17.71
C PRO A 329 12.49 14.01 -16.58
N VAL A 330 13.66 13.40 -16.42
CA VAL A 330 13.97 12.54 -15.27
C VAL A 330 14.76 13.36 -14.25
N GLY A 331 14.19 13.53 -13.05
CA GLY A 331 14.82 14.25 -11.95
C GLY A 331 16.10 13.59 -11.45
N GLU A 332 16.98 14.38 -10.83
CA GLU A 332 18.30 13.92 -10.36
C GLU A 332 18.18 12.82 -9.31
N GLU A 333 17.29 12.97 -8.32
CA GLU A 333 17.07 11.97 -7.27
C GLU A 333 16.69 10.58 -7.83
N LEU A 334 15.81 10.54 -8.84
CA LEU A 334 15.43 9.28 -9.48
C LEU A 334 16.61 8.66 -10.24
N LEU A 335 17.37 9.48 -10.96
CA LEU A 335 18.54 9.02 -11.70
C LEU A 335 19.64 8.50 -10.76
N GLU A 336 19.89 9.17 -9.64
CA GLU A 336 20.82 8.72 -8.61
C GLU A 336 20.42 7.36 -8.05
N ARG A 337 19.13 7.16 -7.73
CA ARG A 337 18.62 5.86 -7.27
C ARG A 337 18.82 4.75 -8.29
N VAL A 338 18.63 5.04 -9.57
CA VAL A 338 18.92 4.09 -10.65
C VAL A 338 20.42 3.75 -10.67
N LEU A 339 21.29 4.76 -10.69
CA LEU A 339 22.74 4.57 -10.74
C LEU A 339 23.30 3.85 -9.50
N GLU A 340 22.75 4.10 -8.32
CA GLU A 340 23.08 3.40 -7.09
C GLU A 340 22.83 1.89 -7.23
N ALA A 341 21.72 1.48 -7.86
CA ALA A 341 21.47 0.07 -8.12
C ALA A 341 22.54 -0.56 -9.04
N GLY A 342 22.99 0.18 -10.06
CA GLY A 342 24.09 -0.23 -10.93
C GLY A 342 25.42 -0.38 -10.17
N ARG A 343 25.71 0.55 -9.25
CA ARG A 343 26.90 0.50 -8.36
C ARG A 343 26.91 -0.74 -7.46
N TRP A 344 25.75 -1.20 -7.00
CA TRP A 344 25.62 -2.40 -6.15
C TRP A 344 25.66 -3.74 -6.91
N ALA A 345 25.88 -3.73 -8.22
CA ALA A 345 26.05 -4.98 -8.96
C ALA A 345 27.30 -5.75 -8.48
N PRO A 346 27.28 -7.09 -8.45
CA PRO A 346 28.49 -7.86 -8.21
C PRO A 346 29.42 -7.79 -9.43
N SER A 347 30.73 -7.89 -9.19
CA SER A 347 31.75 -7.95 -10.25
C SER A 347 32.85 -8.96 -9.91
N TRP A 348 33.57 -9.40 -10.94
CA TRP A 348 34.75 -10.24 -10.79
C TRP A 348 35.72 -9.65 -9.76
N ALA A 349 35.98 -10.38 -8.68
CA ALA A 349 36.86 -9.95 -7.58
C ALA A 349 36.57 -8.52 -7.07
N ASN A 350 35.31 -8.06 -7.14
CA ASN A 350 34.88 -6.71 -6.79
C ASN A 350 35.60 -5.58 -7.58
N THR A 351 36.03 -5.86 -8.81
CA THR A 351 36.76 -4.90 -9.65
C THR A 351 35.94 -3.68 -10.06
N GLN A 352 34.61 -3.79 -10.09
CA GLN A 352 33.68 -2.72 -10.46
C GLN A 352 34.13 -2.01 -11.75
N CYS A 353 34.42 -2.80 -12.78
CA CYS A 353 35.07 -2.33 -14.01
C CYS A 353 34.21 -1.36 -14.83
N TRP A 354 32.94 -1.16 -14.49
CA TRP A 354 32.03 -0.29 -15.22
C TRP A 354 32.30 1.21 -15.00
N ARG A 355 31.95 2.01 -16.01
CA ARG A 355 31.78 3.46 -15.93
C ARG A 355 30.44 3.82 -16.57
N PHE A 356 29.71 4.75 -15.97
CA PHE A 356 28.43 5.23 -16.52
C PHE A 356 28.60 6.68 -16.99
N ILE A 357 28.38 6.94 -18.27
CA ILE A 357 28.35 8.30 -18.82
C ILE A 357 26.89 8.69 -19.01
N ILE A 358 26.47 9.78 -18.35
CA ILE A 358 25.09 10.27 -18.38
C ILE A 358 24.96 11.32 -19.48
N VAL A 359 24.20 11.01 -20.52
CA VAL A 359 24.03 11.89 -21.68
C VAL A 359 22.62 12.48 -21.68
N ARG A 360 22.53 13.80 -21.54
CA ARG A 360 21.28 14.59 -21.68
C ARG A 360 21.28 15.52 -22.89
N SER A 361 22.46 15.93 -23.37
CA SER A 361 22.60 16.83 -24.52
C SER A 361 21.92 16.25 -25.76
N PRO A 362 20.96 16.97 -26.37
CA PRO A 362 20.34 16.57 -27.63
C PRO A 362 21.36 16.34 -28.75
N GLU A 363 22.41 17.16 -28.80
CA GLU A 363 23.47 17.10 -29.81
C GLU A 363 24.29 15.80 -29.69
N VAL A 364 24.71 15.46 -28.46
CA VAL A 364 25.46 14.22 -28.19
C VAL A 364 24.57 13.00 -28.45
N LYS A 365 23.30 13.04 -28.04
CA LYS A 365 22.32 11.97 -28.31
C LYS A 365 22.11 11.74 -29.81
N ALA A 366 21.98 12.81 -30.60
CA ALA A 366 21.84 12.72 -32.05
C ALA A 366 23.09 12.11 -32.71
N ARG A 367 24.31 12.46 -32.24
CA ARG A 367 25.56 11.85 -32.71
C ARG A 367 25.63 10.36 -32.35
N LEU A 368 25.22 9.98 -31.13
CA LEU A 368 25.14 8.57 -30.73
C LEU A 368 24.14 7.78 -31.59
N ALA A 369 23.00 8.36 -31.95
CA ALA A 369 22.02 7.72 -32.83
C ALA A 369 22.61 7.36 -34.21
N GLN A 370 23.61 8.12 -34.68
CA GLN A 370 24.32 7.83 -35.93
C GLN A 370 25.30 6.64 -35.82
N ALA A 371 25.61 6.16 -34.60
CA ALA A 371 26.35 4.91 -34.38
C ALA A 371 25.43 3.68 -34.39
N ILE A 372 24.11 3.87 -34.40
CA ILE A 372 23.13 2.78 -34.44
C ILE A 372 22.73 2.48 -35.89
N PRO A 373 22.69 1.22 -36.35
CA PRO A 373 22.15 0.87 -37.67
C PRO A 373 20.71 1.35 -37.87
N LEU A 374 20.35 1.80 -39.08
CA LEU A 374 18.99 2.26 -39.40
C LEU A 374 17.92 1.17 -39.20
N SER A 375 18.30 -0.11 -39.30
CA SER A 375 17.41 -1.26 -39.06
C SER A 375 17.08 -1.49 -37.59
N ASN A 376 17.80 -0.86 -36.65
CA ASN A 376 17.59 -1.05 -35.23
C ASN A 376 16.38 -0.22 -34.76
N ARG A 377 15.30 -0.92 -34.36
CA ARG A 377 14.06 -0.31 -33.87
C ARG A 377 14.23 0.58 -32.64
N ALA A 378 15.32 0.41 -31.87
CA ALA A 378 15.60 1.25 -30.71
C ALA A 378 16.34 2.55 -31.07
N ARG A 379 16.81 2.73 -32.32
CA ARG A 379 17.54 3.94 -32.72
C ARG A 379 16.82 5.25 -32.36
N PRO A 380 15.51 5.45 -32.62
CA PRO A 380 14.83 6.70 -32.27
C PRO A 380 14.87 7.03 -30.77
N SER A 381 14.95 6.00 -29.91
CA SER A 381 14.97 6.19 -28.46
C SER A 381 16.21 6.91 -27.93
N LEU A 382 17.33 6.89 -28.68
CA LEU A 382 18.51 7.67 -28.30
C LEU A 382 18.21 9.16 -28.31
N GLU A 383 17.38 9.61 -29.24
CA GLU A 383 17.05 11.03 -29.39
C GLU A 383 15.88 11.43 -28.48
N THR A 384 14.84 10.59 -28.42
CA THR A 384 13.59 10.91 -27.69
C THR A 384 13.66 10.67 -26.18
N ALA A 385 14.51 9.75 -25.70
CA ALA A 385 14.63 9.55 -24.26
C ALA A 385 15.27 10.78 -23.58
N PRO A 386 14.76 11.22 -22.42
CA PRO A 386 15.33 12.36 -21.69
C PRO A 386 16.77 12.10 -21.23
N VAL A 387 17.16 10.84 -21.00
CA VAL A 387 18.52 10.44 -20.60
C VAL A 387 18.97 9.23 -21.42
N VAL A 388 20.24 9.20 -21.81
CA VAL A 388 20.92 7.98 -22.28
C VAL A 388 22.08 7.69 -21.33
N ILE A 389 22.08 6.51 -20.72
CA ILE A 389 23.22 6.03 -19.93
C ILE A 389 24.10 5.18 -20.83
N ALA A 390 25.31 5.64 -21.14
CA ALA A 390 26.31 4.81 -21.80
C ALA A 390 27.08 4.01 -20.75
N ILE A 391 26.91 2.69 -20.79
CA ILE A 391 27.60 1.74 -19.91
C ILE A 391 28.90 1.37 -20.58
N CYS A 392 30.00 1.77 -19.97
CA CYS A 392 31.35 1.51 -20.43
C CYS A 392 32.07 0.56 -19.47
N ALA A 393 33.18 -0.04 -19.91
CA ALA A 393 34.01 -0.87 -19.04
C ALA A 393 35.50 -0.70 -19.29
N GLU A 394 36.27 -0.63 -18.20
CA GLU A 394 37.73 -0.71 -18.22
C GLU A 394 38.18 -2.12 -18.60
N ARG A 395 38.95 -2.22 -19.68
CA ARG A 395 39.61 -3.46 -20.11
C ARG A 395 40.75 -3.81 -19.16
N GLY A 396 41.11 -5.09 -19.07
CA GLY A 396 42.25 -5.50 -18.25
C GLY A 396 41.96 -5.62 -16.75
N LYS A 397 40.68 -5.56 -16.34
CA LYS A 397 40.27 -5.57 -14.93
C LYS A 397 39.57 -6.87 -14.55
N ALA A 398 38.37 -7.10 -15.09
CA ALA A 398 37.56 -8.27 -14.80
C ALA A 398 38.12 -9.50 -15.53
N GLY A 399 38.32 -10.62 -14.84
CA GLY A 399 38.95 -11.80 -15.43
C GLY A 399 40.48 -11.76 -15.47
N TRP A 400 41.11 -10.76 -14.85
CA TRP A 400 42.57 -10.64 -14.78
C TRP A 400 43.10 -10.92 -13.37
N ARG A 401 44.28 -11.52 -13.28
CA ARG A 401 45.01 -11.73 -12.02
C ARG A 401 46.50 -11.56 -12.28
N ARG A 402 47.16 -10.65 -11.55
CA ARG A 402 48.60 -10.34 -11.69
C ARG A 402 49.03 -9.98 -13.13
N GLY A 403 48.17 -9.31 -13.89
CA GLY A 403 48.47 -8.88 -15.26
C GLY A 403 48.31 -9.96 -16.33
N GLU A 404 47.78 -11.13 -15.96
CA GLU A 404 47.47 -12.23 -16.89
C GLU A 404 45.97 -12.56 -16.84
N LEU A 405 45.47 -13.16 -17.92
CA LEU A 405 44.10 -13.68 -17.97
C LEU A 405 43.96 -14.84 -16.98
N ALA A 406 43.00 -14.70 -16.06
CA ALA A 406 42.74 -15.69 -15.02
C ALA A 406 41.93 -16.89 -15.52
N THR A 407 41.25 -16.77 -16.67
CA THR A 407 40.46 -17.85 -17.27
C THR A 407 40.59 -17.88 -18.79
N ASP A 408 40.20 -19.01 -19.37
CA ASP A 408 40.08 -19.26 -20.82
C ASP A 408 39.04 -18.37 -21.53
N LYS A 409 38.26 -17.58 -20.78
CA LYS A 409 37.15 -16.74 -21.30
C LYS A 409 37.58 -15.31 -21.58
N GLY A 410 38.84 -14.97 -21.30
CA GLY A 410 39.35 -13.63 -21.50
C GLY A 410 38.81 -12.63 -20.48
N ASP A 411 38.55 -11.41 -20.94
CA ASP A 411 38.05 -10.33 -20.11
C ASP A 411 36.56 -10.52 -19.77
N TRP A 412 36.21 -10.38 -18.49
CA TRP A 412 34.86 -10.61 -17.97
C TRP A 412 33.99 -9.35 -17.94
N PHE A 413 34.48 -8.21 -18.45
CA PHE A 413 33.73 -6.95 -18.37
C PHE A 413 32.32 -7.02 -18.97
N MET A 414 32.07 -7.87 -19.98
CA MET A 414 30.75 -8.04 -20.59
C MET A 414 29.73 -8.63 -19.62
N PHE A 415 30.15 -9.59 -18.80
CA PHE A 415 29.29 -10.21 -17.80
C PHE A 415 29.00 -9.22 -16.65
N ASP A 416 30.04 -8.58 -16.14
CA ASP A 416 29.94 -7.61 -15.04
C ASP A 416 29.08 -6.40 -15.41
N THR A 417 29.26 -5.83 -16.62
CA THR A 417 28.38 -4.76 -17.12
C THR A 417 26.97 -5.24 -17.42
N GLY A 418 26.78 -6.50 -17.80
CA GLY A 418 25.45 -7.10 -17.95
C GLY A 418 24.69 -7.14 -16.62
N LEU A 419 25.36 -7.51 -15.52
CA LEU A 419 24.80 -7.49 -14.17
C LEU A 419 24.43 -6.07 -13.74
N ALA A 420 25.34 -5.11 -13.94
CA ALA A 420 25.08 -3.70 -13.67
C ALA A 420 23.89 -3.16 -14.48
N CYS A 421 23.85 -3.44 -15.78
CA CYS A 421 22.74 -3.07 -16.65
C CYS A 421 21.40 -3.66 -16.16
N GLN A 422 21.38 -4.94 -15.76
CA GLN A 422 20.17 -5.57 -15.23
C GLN A 422 19.68 -4.87 -13.96
N ASN A 423 20.57 -4.52 -13.03
CA ASN A 423 20.21 -3.76 -11.83
C ASN A 423 19.64 -2.37 -12.18
N LEU A 424 20.29 -1.63 -13.09
CA LEU A 424 19.82 -0.32 -13.57
C LEU A 424 18.39 -0.43 -14.12
N MET A 425 18.12 -1.44 -14.96
CA MET A 425 16.81 -1.59 -15.59
C MET A 425 15.71 -2.01 -14.60
N LEU A 426 16.02 -2.87 -13.63
CA LEU A 426 15.05 -3.28 -12.60
C LEU A 426 14.73 -2.11 -11.66
N ALA A 427 15.74 -1.35 -11.25
CA ALA A 427 15.56 -0.16 -10.44
C ALA A 427 14.72 0.89 -11.19
N ALA A 428 15.07 1.20 -12.44
CA ALA A 428 14.29 2.12 -13.28
C ALA A 428 12.82 1.68 -13.36
N HIS A 429 12.55 0.40 -13.63
CA HIS A 429 11.19 -0.11 -13.70
C HIS A 429 10.43 0.00 -12.38
N SER A 430 11.07 -0.29 -11.25
CA SER A 430 10.46 -0.14 -9.92
C SER A 430 10.08 1.32 -9.59
N LEU A 431 10.71 2.28 -10.26
CA LEU A 431 10.44 3.72 -10.15
C LEU A 431 9.45 4.22 -11.21
N GLY A 432 8.88 3.33 -12.02
CA GLY A 432 7.97 3.68 -13.12
C GLY A 432 8.66 4.16 -14.40
N LEU A 433 10.00 4.08 -14.47
CA LEU A 433 10.77 4.46 -15.65
C LEU A 433 10.92 3.27 -16.63
N GLY A 434 10.96 3.59 -17.91
CA GLY A 434 11.25 2.68 -19.01
C GLY A 434 12.73 2.71 -19.39
N THR A 435 13.20 1.59 -19.94
CA THR A 435 14.56 1.49 -20.50
C THR A 435 14.61 0.55 -21.70
N VAL A 436 15.63 0.68 -22.55
CA VAL A 436 15.99 -0.33 -23.57
C VAL A 436 17.49 -0.51 -23.65
N ALA A 437 17.99 -1.72 -23.39
CA ALA A 437 19.41 -2.01 -23.57
C ALA A 437 19.74 -2.17 -25.07
N ILE A 438 20.67 -1.36 -25.58
CA ILE A 438 21.10 -1.37 -26.97
C ILE A 438 22.54 -1.84 -27.05
N GLY A 439 22.72 -3.06 -27.58
CA GLY A 439 24.04 -3.67 -27.85
C GLY A 439 24.42 -3.73 -29.33
N LEU A 440 23.49 -3.42 -30.24
CA LEU A 440 23.75 -3.38 -31.69
C LEU A 440 24.06 -1.94 -32.12
N PHE A 441 25.34 -1.58 -32.13
CA PHE A 441 25.87 -0.27 -32.53
C PHE A 441 27.36 -0.35 -32.90
N ASP A 442 27.86 0.69 -33.57
CA ASP A 442 29.28 0.91 -33.81
C ASP A 442 29.96 1.45 -32.54
N ALA A 443 30.68 0.57 -31.84
CA ALA A 443 31.31 0.91 -30.56
C ALA A 443 32.48 1.89 -30.68
N GLN A 444 33.20 1.91 -31.82
CA GLN A 444 34.29 2.86 -32.04
C GLN A 444 33.72 4.27 -32.22
N LYS A 445 32.71 4.41 -33.09
CA LYS A 445 32.02 5.68 -33.29
C LYS A 445 31.37 6.19 -32.00
N ALA A 446 30.76 5.31 -31.20
CA ALA A 446 30.20 5.69 -29.91
C ALA A 446 31.29 6.17 -28.92
N ALA A 447 32.45 5.50 -28.89
CA ALA A 447 33.59 5.89 -28.07
C ALA A 447 34.15 7.27 -28.47
N GLU A 448 34.27 7.56 -29.77
CA GLU A 448 34.67 8.88 -30.28
C GLU A 448 33.69 9.99 -29.89
N VAL A 449 32.38 9.72 -29.98
CA VAL A 449 31.34 10.69 -29.60
C VAL A 449 31.38 11.01 -28.11
N LEU A 450 31.72 10.01 -27.29
CA LEU A 450 31.74 10.10 -25.82
C LEU A 450 33.14 10.38 -25.25
N GLU A 451 34.14 10.58 -26.11
CA GLU A 451 35.53 10.83 -25.73
C GLU A 451 36.09 9.77 -24.75
N VAL A 452 35.73 8.50 -25.00
CA VAL A 452 36.14 7.38 -24.16
C VAL A 452 37.60 6.99 -24.47
N PRO A 453 38.47 6.82 -23.46
CA PRO A 453 39.86 6.46 -23.68
C PRO A 453 40.02 5.03 -24.21
N GLU A 454 41.12 4.73 -24.90
CA GLU A 454 41.36 3.45 -25.57
C GLU A 454 41.27 2.21 -24.65
N ASN A 455 41.61 2.36 -23.37
CA ASN A 455 41.54 1.30 -22.37
C ASN A 455 40.11 1.06 -21.84
N VAL A 456 39.12 1.80 -22.31
CA VAL A 456 37.71 1.68 -21.93
C VAL A 456 36.87 1.37 -23.16
N ALA A 457 35.95 0.44 -23.04
CA ALA A 457 35.02 0.06 -24.11
C ALA A 457 33.61 0.56 -23.80
N VAL A 458 32.90 1.11 -24.79
CA VAL A 458 31.45 1.34 -24.70
C VAL A 458 30.73 0.01 -24.93
N ILE A 459 29.98 -0.47 -23.94
CA ILE A 459 29.39 -1.81 -23.94
C ILE A 459 27.90 -1.78 -24.32
N LEU A 460 27.15 -0.86 -23.71
CA LEU A 460 25.71 -0.71 -23.95
C LEU A 460 25.32 0.76 -23.93
N LEU A 461 24.32 1.11 -24.72
CA LEU A 461 23.59 2.36 -24.60
C LEU A 461 22.21 2.06 -24.01
N LEU A 462 21.84 2.79 -22.96
CA LEU A 462 20.60 2.58 -22.21
C LEU A 462 19.79 3.87 -22.15
N PRO A 463 18.97 4.16 -23.19
CA PRO A 463 17.91 5.15 -23.11
C PRO A 463 17.00 4.90 -21.90
N LEU A 464 16.68 5.96 -21.17
CA LEU A 464 15.92 5.95 -19.92
C LEU A 464 14.99 7.16 -19.85
N GLY A 465 13.73 6.93 -19.44
CA GLY A 465 12.71 7.96 -19.32
C GLY A 465 11.33 7.41 -18.97
N TRP A 466 10.31 8.26 -18.98
CA TRP A 466 8.94 7.86 -18.74
C TRP A 466 8.38 7.10 -19.95
N PRO A 467 7.83 5.89 -19.77
CA PRO A 467 7.32 5.10 -20.89
C PRO A 467 6.11 5.76 -21.55
N ASP A 468 6.09 5.74 -22.89
CA ASP A 468 4.95 6.13 -23.73
C ASP A 468 4.42 4.92 -24.54
N GLU A 469 4.62 3.73 -23.99
CA GLU A 469 4.11 2.47 -24.52
C GLU A 469 4.08 1.40 -23.42
N GLU A 470 3.24 0.39 -23.60
CA GLU A 470 3.11 -0.77 -22.70
C GLU A 470 3.27 -2.08 -23.48
N PRO A 471 4.50 -2.53 -23.76
CA PRO A 471 4.73 -3.74 -24.54
C PRO A 471 4.30 -5.01 -23.79
N GLN A 472 3.71 -5.96 -24.51
CA GLN A 472 3.35 -7.26 -23.97
C GLN A 472 4.57 -8.12 -23.60
N ALA A 473 4.38 -9.05 -22.66
CA ALA A 473 5.40 -10.02 -22.29
C ALA A 473 5.72 -10.93 -23.48
N PRO A 474 7.00 -11.11 -23.88
CA PRO A 474 7.35 -12.16 -24.82
C PRO A 474 7.22 -13.54 -24.14
N PRO A 475 6.91 -14.60 -24.90
CA PRO A 475 6.82 -15.95 -24.36
C PRO A 475 8.15 -16.37 -23.73
N ARG A 476 8.07 -17.23 -22.72
CA ARG A 476 9.22 -17.83 -22.03
C ARG A 476 9.14 -19.35 -22.17
N ARG A 477 10.31 -19.97 -22.27
CA ARG A 477 10.43 -21.44 -22.22
C ARG A 477 10.05 -21.92 -20.83
N GLY A 478 9.47 -23.12 -20.76
CA GLY A 478 9.19 -23.76 -19.48
C GLY A 478 10.49 -24.05 -18.73
N LEU A 479 10.44 -24.10 -17.39
CA LEU A 479 11.63 -24.40 -16.58
C LEU A 479 12.21 -25.79 -16.90
N SER A 480 11.37 -26.75 -17.29
CA SER A 480 11.79 -28.08 -17.71
C SER A 480 12.70 -28.09 -18.96
N GLU A 481 12.62 -27.06 -19.81
CA GLU A 481 13.51 -26.92 -20.96
C GLU A 481 14.87 -26.30 -20.59
N LEU A 482 14.95 -25.64 -19.44
CA LEU A 482 16.10 -24.83 -19.03
C LEU A 482 16.90 -25.46 -17.90
N CYS A 483 16.29 -26.35 -17.10
CA CYS A 483 16.87 -26.91 -15.90
C CYS A 483 17.09 -28.41 -16.01
N PHE A 484 18.33 -28.84 -15.75
CA PHE A 484 18.73 -30.24 -15.74
C PHE A 484 19.31 -30.61 -14.38
N ALA A 485 19.08 -31.83 -13.90
CA ALA A 485 19.64 -32.33 -12.65
C ALA A 485 21.08 -32.80 -12.88
N GLU A 486 22.06 -32.29 -12.11
CA GLU A 486 23.49 -32.69 -12.11
C GLU A 486 24.24 -32.53 -13.45
N LYS A 487 23.72 -33.07 -14.55
CA LYS A 487 24.29 -33.09 -15.90
C LYS A 487 23.31 -32.54 -16.92
N PHE A 488 23.84 -31.92 -17.97
CA PHE A 488 23.04 -31.42 -19.08
C PHE A 488 22.17 -32.54 -19.70
N GLY A 489 20.89 -32.25 -19.91
CA GLY A 489 19.92 -33.20 -20.46
C GLY A 489 19.27 -34.15 -19.44
N GLN A 490 19.75 -34.23 -18.19
CA GLN A 490 19.11 -35.07 -17.19
C GLN A 490 17.87 -34.38 -16.58
N PRO A 491 16.72 -35.05 -16.51
CA PRO A 491 15.50 -34.44 -15.98
C PRO A 491 15.63 -34.00 -14.52
N LEU A 492 15.18 -32.78 -14.22
CA LEU A 492 15.05 -32.25 -12.86
C LEU A 492 13.63 -32.48 -12.33
N TRP A 493 13.46 -32.69 -11.01
CA TRP A 493 12.14 -32.86 -10.35
C TRP A 493 11.36 -31.54 -10.27
N LEU A 494 11.18 -30.85 -11.38
CA LEU A 494 10.28 -29.72 -11.41
C LEU A 494 8.85 -30.26 -11.43
N SER A 495 8.07 -29.94 -10.39
CA SER A 495 6.62 -30.09 -10.42
C SER A 495 6.11 -29.46 -11.72
N ASN A 496 5.15 -30.09 -12.41
CA ASN A 496 4.48 -29.49 -13.56
C ASN A 496 3.79 -28.19 -13.12
N CYS A 497 4.54 -27.08 -13.09
CA CYS A 497 3.98 -25.74 -12.94
C CYS A 497 3.22 -25.49 -14.24
N SER A 498 1.90 -25.59 -14.15
CA SER A 498 0.98 -25.18 -15.21
C SER A 498 1.28 -23.72 -15.57
N ASP A 499 1.44 -23.47 -16.87
CA ASP A 499 1.77 -22.16 -17.46
C ASP A 499 0.86 -21.01 -17.03
#